data_AF-A0A8J7KJ91-F1
#
_entry.id   AF-A0A8J7KJ91-F1
#
_cell.length_a   1.000
_cell.length_b   1.000
_cell.length_c   1.000
_cell.angle_alpha   90.00
_cell.angle_beta   90.00
_cell.angle_gamma   90.00
#
_symmetry.space_group_name_H-M   'P 1'
#
loop_
_entity.id
_entity.type
_entity.pdbx_description
1 polymer ?
#
loop_
_entity_poly.entity_id
_entity_poly.type
_entity_poly.pdbx_seq_one_letter_code
_entity_poly.pdbx_strand_id
1 'polypeptide(L)'
;MSGDSGPPRDGLGSAHSNIGRQGVSRRHIAAAVAATGLLGTGIWLSTLVRPSPALRDIALFAHLGFLVLGFGAVLVADYFFALWALGRTTLAEAFANTSRLHVLVWSGLVGLVVSGTLLGPDLTSGLTILKLAFVAVLTLNGAQAMALDGHMRTLEGTPPTRLLLWGGLTAAISQISWWGAVFIGYLNVNR
;
A
#
# COMPACT_ATOMS: atom_id res chain seq x y z
N MET A 1 12.25 22.03 61.41
CA MET A 1 11.98 20.77 60.71
C MET A 1 10.48 20.63 60.57
N SER A 2 9.93 20.88 59.39
CA SER A 2 8.59 20.42 59.02
C SER A 2 8.65 20.10 57.53
N GLY A 3 8.52 18.82 57.21
CA GLY A 3 8.68 18.29 55.86
C GLY A 3 7.41 18.50 55.05
N ASP A 4 7.58 19.10 53.87
CA ASP A 4 6.55 19.22 52.84
C ASP A 4 6.65 17.99 51.92
N SER A 5 5.76 17.03 52.13
CA SER A 5 5.59 15.87 51.26
C SER A 5 4.46 16.14 50.27
N GLY A 6 4.81 16.74 49.12
CA GLY A 6 3.90 16.88 47.99
C GLY A 6 3.54 15.51 47.36
N PRO A 7 2.33 15.35 46.79
CA PRO A 7 1.89 14.08 46.22
C PRO A 7 2.61 13.75 44.90
N PRO A 8 2.77 12.46 44.56
CA PRO A 8 3.47 12.03 43.35
C PRO A 8 2.67 12.37 42.10
N ARG A 9 3.26 13.13 41.17
CA ARG A 9 2.70 13.47 39.86
C ARG A 9 3.16 12.49 38.78
N ASP A 10 2.79 11.22 38.87
CA ASP A 10 3.11 10.26 37.81
C ASP A 10 1.94 9.29 37.59
N GLY A 11 1.29 9.33 36.42
CA GLY A 11 0.36 8.26 36.03
C GLY A 11 -0.62 8.54 34.90
N LEU A 12 -1.04 9.79 34.68
CA LEU A 12 -2.12 10.09 33.72
C LEU A 12 -1.65 10.33 32.27
N GLY A 13 -0.35 10.59 32.05
CA GLY A 13 0.21 10.81 30.70
C GLY A 13 0.56 9.53 29.92
N SER A 14 0.70 8.38 30.60
CA SER A 14 1.13 7.12 29.97
C SER A 14 -0.04 6.32 29.38
N ALA A 15 -1.25 6.44 29.92
CA ALA A 15 -2.41 5.67 29.46
C ALA A 15 -2.93 6.14 28.08
N HIS A 16 -3.04 7.46 27.86
CA HIS A 16 -3.49 8.01 26.58
C HIS A 16 -2.48 7.80 25.44
N SER A 17 -1.18 7.79 25.74
CA SER A 17 -0.12 7.53 24.75
C SER A 17 -0.03 6.05 24.35
N ASN A 18 -0.38 5.12 25.23
CA ASN A 18 -0.32 3.68 24.96
C ASN A 18 -1.45 3.21 24.04
N ILE A 19 -2.67 3.73 24.20
CA ILE A 19 -3.85 3.35 23.39
C ILE A 19 -3.65 3.72 21.91
N GLY A 20 -3.11 4.92 21.64
CA GLY A 20 -2.80 5.37 20.28
C GLY A 20 -1.69 4.55 19.61
N ARG A 21 -0.64 4.19 20.36
CA ARG A 21 0.47 3.35 19.85
C ARG A 21 0.05 1.91 19.55
N GLN A 22 -0.82 1.35 20.39
CA GLN A 22 -1.33 -0.02 20.23
C GLN A 22 -2.27 -0.16 19.02
N GLY A 23 -3.10 0.84 18.74
CA GLY A 23 -3.99 0.84 17.56
C GLY A 23 -3.23 0.89 16.23
N VAL A 24 -2.17 1.68 16.17
CA VAL A 24 -1.28 1.79 14.99
C VAL A 24 -0.49 0.49 14.77
N SER A 25 0.08 -0.07 15.84
CA SER A 25 0.82 -1.35 15.79
C SER A 25 -0.05 -2.52 15.30
N ARG A 26 -1.29 -2.64 15.77
CA ARG A 26 -2.22 -3.70 15.33
C ARG A 26 -2.55 -3.63 13.85
N ARG A 27 -2.74 -2.42 13.31
CA ARG A 27 -3.02 -2.21 11.88
C ARG A 27 -1.81 -2.55 11.00
N HIS A 28 -0.60 -2.22 11.43
CA HIS A 28 0.63 -2.60 10.74
C HIS A 28 0.85 -4.10 10.72
N ILE A 29 0.57 -4.77 11.84
CA ILE A 29 0.64 -6.24 11.93
C ILE A 29 -0.40 -6.87 11.02
N ALA A 30 -1.64 -6.39 11.02
CA ALA A 30 -2.68 -6.92 10.14
C ALA A 30 -2.35 -6.72 8.66
N ALA A 31 -1.80 -5.57 8.28
CA ALA A 31 -1.33 -5.29 6.93
C ALA A 31 -0.17 -6.20 6.51
N ALA A 32 0.80 -6.42 7.41
CA ALA A 32 1.90 -7.33 7.17
C ALA A 32 1.43 -8.78 7.02
N VAL A 33 0.55 -9.25 7.91
CA VAL A 33 -0.06 -10.57 7.83
C VAL A 33 -0.86 -10.73 6.53
N ALA A 34 -1.62 -9.72 6.13
CA ALA A 34 -2.38 -9.75 4.87
C ALA A 34 -1.46 -9.75 3.64
N ALA A 35 -0.39 -8.94 3.63
CA ALA A 35 0.58 -8.89 2.55
C ALA A 35 1.35 -10.22 2.43
N THR A 36 1.85 -10.76 3.55
CA THR A 36 2.55 -12.04 3.59
C THR A 36 1.60 -13.19 3.24
N GLY A 37 0.35 -13.16 3.70
CA GLY A 37 -0.68 -14.13 3.37
C GLY A 37 -1.02 -14.11 1.89
N LEU A 38 -1.34 -12.95 1.32
CA LEU A 38 -1.69 -12.79 -0.09
C LEU A 38 -0.55 -13.26 -1.01
N LEU A 39 0.69 -12.87 -0.72
CA LEU A 39 1.87 -13.28 -1.48
C LEU A 39 2.19 -14.76 -1.27
N GLY A 40 2.15 -15.25 -0.04
CA GLY A 40 2.43 -16.64 0.31
C GLY A 40 1.42 -17.60 -0.32
N THR A 41 0.13 -17.27 -0.25
CA THR A 41 -0.93 -18.01 -0.93
C THR A 41 -0.76 -17.96 -2.44
N GLY A 42 -0.36 -16.80 -3.00
CA GLY A 42 -0.11 -16.67 -4.43
C GLY A 42 1.05 -17.55 -4.93
N ILE A 43 2.16 -17.53 -4.18
CA ILE A 43 3.32 -18.39 -4.43
C ILE A 43 2.94 -19.87 -4.31
N TRP A 44 2.22 -20.24 -3.25
CA TRP A 44 1.78 -21.62 -3.03
C TRP A 44 0.82 -22.12 -4.12
N LEU A 45 -0.17 -21.31 -4.52
CA LEU A 45 -1.07 -21.66 -5.62
C LEU A 45 -0.30 -21.85 -6.94
N SER A 46 0.73 -21.04 -7.18
CA SER A 46 1.53 -21.15 -8.39
C SER A 46 2.36 -22.44 -8.49
N THR A 47 2.67 -23.10 -7.36
CA THR A 47 3.37 -24.40 -7.38
C THR A 47 2.41 -25.57 -7.61
N LEU A 48 1.11 -25.38 -7.35
CA LEU A 48 0.08 -26.40 -7.54
C LEU A 48 -0.50 -26.40 -8.96
N VAL A 49 -0.52 -25.24 -9.62
CA VAL A 49 -1.14 -25.08 -10.93
C VAL A 49 -0.09 -25.19 -12.03
N ARG A 50 -0.34 -26.07 -13.01
CA ARG A 50 0.38 -26.08 -14.30
C ARG A 50 -0.55 -25.50 -15.38
N PRO A 51 -0.43 -24.22 -15.73
CA PRO A 51 -1.36 -23.57 -16.64
C PRO A 51 -1.23 -24.15 -18.05
N SER A 52 -2.37 -24.42 -18.69
CA SER A 52 -2.38 -24.67 -20.13
C SER A 52 -2.01 -23.38 -20.90
N PRO A 53 -1.53 -23.47 -22.16
CA PRO A 53 -1.18 -22.29 -22.93
C PRO A 53 -2.30 -21.26 -23.04
N ALA A 54 -3.54 -21.72 -23.29
CA ALA A 54 -4.72 -20.85 -23.35
C ALA A 54 -5.04 -20.16 -22.02
N LEU A 55 -4.87 -20.88 -20.89
CA LEU A 55 -5.09 -20.30 -19.57
C LEU A 55 -4.03 -19.23 -19.25
N ARG A 56 -2.78 -19.45 -19.68
CA ARG A 56 -1.69 -18.47 -19.54
C ARG A 56 -1.97 -17.19 -20.32
N ASP A 57 -2.51 -17.26 -21.53
CA ASP A 57 -2.85 -16.08 -22.32
C ASP A 57 -4.00 -15.27 -21.70
N ILE A 58 -5.05 -15.95 -21.23
CA ILE A 58 -6.14 -15.32 -20.47
C ILE A 58 -5.60 -14.67 -19.19
N ALA A 59 -4.73 -15.37 -18.46
CA ALA A 59 -4.10 -14.85 -17.25
C ALA A 59 -3.26 -13.61 -17.55
N LEU A 60 -2.54 -13.58 -18.67
CA LEU A 60 -1.73 -12.42 -19.08
C LEU A 60 -2.62 -11.22 -19.43
N PHE A 61 -3.69 -11.44 -20.19
CA PHE A 61 -4.66 -10.38 -20.49
C PHE A 61 -5.30 -9.82 -19.21
N ALA A 62 -5.74 -10.71 -18.32
CA ALA A 62 -6.29 -10.32 -17.02
C ALA A 62 -5.24 -9.56 -16.18
N HIS A 63 -3.99 -10.02 -16.15
CA HIS A 63 -2.89 -9.39 -15.42
C HIS A 63 -2.66 -7.95 -15.91
N LEU A 64 -2.63 -7.72 -17.22
CA LEU A 64 -2.53 -6.38 -17.80
C LEU A 64 -3.76 -5.53 -17.49
N GLY A 65 -4.96 -6.10 -17.55
CA GLY A 65 -6.19 -5.40 -17.18
C GLY A 65 -6.18 -4.93 -15.72
N PHE A 66 -5.75 -5.79 -14.80
CA PHE A 66 -5.60 -5.44 -13.39
C PHE A 66 -4.44 -4.48 -13.12
N LEU A 67 -3.37 -4.54 -13.92
CA LEU A 67 -2.31 -3.53 -13.91
C LEU A 67 -2.88 -2.16 -14.25
N VAL A 68 -3.61 -2.04 -15.36
CA VAL A 68 -4.26 -0.79 -15.78
C VAL A 68 -5.24 -0.30 -14.72
N LEU A 69 -6.05 -1.20 -14.14
CA LEU A 69 -7.03 -0.85 -13.11
C LEU A 69 -6.35 -0.30 -11.85
N GLY A 70 -5.39 -1.05 -11.30
CA GLY A 70 -4.75 -0.71 -10.04
C GLY A 70 -3.76 0.45 -10.19
N PHE A 71 -2.83 0.35 -11.13
CA PHE A 71 -1.82 1.37 -11.36
C PHE A 71 -2.42 2.65 -11.94
N GLY A 72 -3.39 2.53 -12.85
CA GLY A 72 -4.13 3.68 -13.38
C GLY A 72 -4.85 4.46 -12.29
N ALA A 73 -5.47 3.77 -11.32
CA ALA A 73 -6.08 4.43 -10.16
C ALA A 73 -5.05 5.17 -9.29
N VAL A 74 -3.84 4.63 -9.12
CA VAL A 74 -2.74 5.33 -8.43
C VAL A 74 -2.30 6.58 -9.19
N LEU A 75 -2.14 6.50 -10.51
CA LEU A 75 -1.76 7.66 -11.33
C LEU A 75 -2.82 8.77 -11.29
N VAL A 76 -4.10 8.41 -11.31
CA VAL A 76 -5.19 9.38 -11.15
C VAL A 76 -5.15 10.02 -9.76
N ALA A 77 -4.86 9.25 -8.70
CA ALA A 77 -4.74 9.81 -7.36
C ALA A 77 -3.57 10.81 -7.27
N ASP A 78 -2.41 10.44 -7.79
CA ASP A 78 -1.23 11.30 -7.81
C ASP A 78 -1.46 12.57 -8.64
N TYR A 79 -2.25 12.48 -9.72
CA TYR A 79 -2.66 13.66 -10.50
C TYR A 79 -3.46 14.66 -9.65
N PHE A 80 -4.43 14.20 -8.84
CA PHE A 80 -5.19 15.09 -7.95
C PHE A 80 -4.31 15.72 -6.88
N PHE A 81 -3.37 14.97 -6.30
CA PHE A 81 -2.41 15.52 -5.34
C PHE A 81 -1.44 16.51 -6.00
N ALA A 82 -1.05 16.29 -7.26
CA ALA A 82 -0.25 17.23 -8.02
C ALA A 82 -1.01 18.54 -8.30
N LEU A 83 -2.29 18.47 -8.69
CA LEU A 83 -3.14 19.65 -8.86
C LEU A 83 -3.28 20.45 -7.56
N TRP A 84 -3.44 19.77 -6.42
CA TRP A 84 -3.44 20.40 -5.12
C TRP A 84 -2.09 21.09 -4.82
N ALA A 85 -0.97 20.41 -5.05
CA ALA A 85 0.37 20.98 -4.85
C ALA A 85 0.64 22.21 -5.73
N LEU A 86 0.03 22.26 -6.92
CA LEU A 86 0.04 23.40 -7.83
C LEU A 86 -0.94 24.53 -7.43
N GLY A 87 -1.67 24.38 -6.32
CA GLY A 87 -2.67 25.34 -5.84
C GLY A 87 -3.93 25.41 -6.70
N ARG A 88 -4.19 24.40 -7.54
CA ARG A 88 -5.34 24.37 -8.47
C ARG A 88 -6.61 23.75 -7.87
N THR A 89 -6.47 22.97 -6.80
CA THR A 89 -7.59 22.38 -6.05
C THR A 89 -7.30 22.47 -4.55
N THR A 90 -8.33 22.31 -3.74
CA THR A 90 -8.16 22.16 -2.29
C THR A 90 -7.71 20.75 -1.93
N LEU A 91 -7.11 20.59 -0.75
CA LEU A 91 -6.72 19.28 -0.23
C LEU A 91 -7.95 18.39 0.03
N ALA A 92 -9.05 19.00 0.48
CA ALA A 92 -10.31 18.30 0.71
C ALA A 92 -10.88 17.71 -0.58
N GLU A 93 -10.82 18.45 -1.69
CA GLU A 93 -11.23 17.96 -3.01
C GLU A 93 -10.32 16.82 -3.49
N ALA A 94 -9.01 16.92 -3.29
CA ALA A 94 -8.09 15.83 -3.64
C ALA A 94 -8.41 14.54 -2.86
N PHE A 95 -8.68 14.63 -1.55
CA PHE A 95 -9.09 13.48 -0.74
C PHE A 95 -10.47 12.91 -1.09
N ALA A 96 -11.44 13.79 -1.39
CA ALA A 96 -12.78 13.35 -1.78
C ALA A 96 -12.74 12.50 -3.05
N ASN A 97 -11.97 12.93 -4.05
CA ASN A 97 -11.83 12.24 -5.33
C ASN A 97 -11.04 10.92 -5.22
N THR A 98 -10.04 10.86 -4.33
CA THR A 98 -9.19 9.67 -4.17
C THR A 98 -9.81 8.56 -3.33
N SER A 99 -10.80 8.88 -2.48
CA SER A 99 -11.47 7.91 -1.60
C SER A 99 -12.01 6.66 -2.34
N ARG A 100 -12.57 6.84 -3.54
CA ARG A 100 -13.11 5.77 -4.38
C ARG A 100 -12.02 4.99 -5.13
N LEU A 101 -10.89 5.63 -5.39
CA LEU A 101 -9.77 5.02 -6.13
C LEU A 101 -9.11 3.91 -5.32
N HIS A 102 -9.13 3.98 -3.98
CA HIS A 102 -8.59 2.91 -3.14
C HIS A 102 -9.20 1.53 -3.46
N VAL A 103 -10.52 1.46 -3.72
CA VAL A 103 -11.17 0.21 -4.08
C VAL A 103 -10.61 -0.34 -5.40
N LEU A 104 -10.35 0.54 -6.38
CA LEU A 104 -9.76 0.15 -7.66
C LEU A 104 -8.30 -0.30 -7.50
N VAL A 105 -7.51 0.40 -6.67
CA VAL A 105 -6.12 0.04 -6.36
C VAL A 105 -6.06 -1.36 -5.74
N TRP A 106 -6.87 -1.63 -4.72
CA TRP A 106 -6.90 -2.94 -4.05
C TRP A 106 -7.45 -4.05 -4.96
N SER A 107 -8.49 -3.77 -5.74
CA SER A 107 -9.03 -4.73 -6.70
C SER A 107 -8.00 -5.08 -7.77
N GLY A 108 -7.28 -4.09 -8.29
CA GLY A 108 -6.17 -4.28 -9.21
C GLY A 108 -5.04 -5.09 -8.57
N LEU A 109 -4.65 -4.79 -7.34
CA LEU A 109 -3.59 -5.51 -6.63
C LEU A 109 -3.94 -6.99 -6.40
N VAL A 110 -5.15 -7.29 -5.92
CA VAL A 110 -5.62 -8.67 -5.74
C VAL A 110 -5.65 -9.40 -7.08
N GLY A 111 -6.22 -8.77 -8.11
CA GLY A 111 -6.26 -9.32 -9.46
C GLY A 111 -4.87 -9.60 -10.03
N LEU A 112 -3.91 -8.70 -9.82
CA LEU A 112 -2.50 -8.87 -10.21
C LEU A 112 -1.85 -10.06 -9.51
N VAL A 113 -2.07 -10.23 -8.20
CA VAL A 113 -1.53 -11.38 -7.47
C VAL A 113 -2.13 -12.67 -8.02
N VAL A 114 -3.47 -12.76 -8.09
CA VAL A 114 -4.18 -13.97 -8.53
C VAL A 114 -3.79 -14.34 -9.96
N SER A 115 -3.87 -13.40 -10.91
CA SER A 115 -3.45 -13.65 -12.30
C SER A 115 -1.96 -13.96 -12.41
N GLY A 116 -1.11 -13.33 -11.59
CA GLY A 116 0.32 -13.60 -11.54
C GLY A 116 0.66 -15.03 -11.12
N THR A 117 -0.16 -15.65 -10.26
CA THR A 117 0.03 -17.07 -9.90
C THR A 117 -0.12 -17.99 -11.11
N LEU A 118 -1.06 -17.67 -12.00
CA LEU A 118 -1.38 -18.43 -13.21
C LEU A 118 -0.36 -18.20 -14.34
N LEU A 119 0.56 -17.25 -14.18
CA LEU A 119 1.65 -17.01 -15.14
C LEU A 119 2.88 -17.88 -14.87
N GLY A 120 2.91 -18.64 -13.77
CA GLY A 120 4.02 -19.53 -13.42
C GLY A 120 5.31 -18.77 -13.10
N PRO A 121 5.36 -18.00 -12.00
CA PRO A 121 6.54 -17.25 -11.60
C PRO A 121 7.73 -18.18 -11.35
N ASP A 122 8.87 -17.88 -11.99
CA ASP A 122 10.13 -18.55 -11.67
C ASP A 122 10.71 -17.98 -10.36
N LEU A 123 10.53 -18.71 -9.28
CA LEU A 123 10.97 -18.34 -7.94
C LEU A 123 12.49 -18.51 -7.72
N THR A 124 13.20 -19.13 -8.67
CA THR A 124 14.67 -19.24 -8.61
C THR A 124 15.36 -17.98 -9.15
N SER A 125 14.63 -17.18 -9.94
CA SER A 125 15.10 -15.91 -10.48
C SER A 125 15.07 -14.80 -9.43
N GLY A 126 16.23 -14.20 -9.17
CA GLY A 126 16.36 -13.04 -8.28
C GLY A 126 15.49 -11.85 -8.71
N LEU A 127 15.18 -11.70 -10.02
CA LEU A 127 14.27 -10.67 -10.51
C LEU A 127 12.83 -10.92 -10.07
N THR A 128 12.36 -12.16 -10.14
CA THR A 128 11.02 -12.51 -9.64
C THR A 128 10.90 -12.24 -8.15
N ILE A 129 11.93 -12.58 -7.37
CA ILE A 129 11.98 -12.27 -5.93
C ILE A 129 11.92 -10.75 -5.70
N LEU A 130 12.70 -9.97 -6.45
CA LEU A 130 12.69 -8.51 -6.35
C LEU A 130 11.32 -7.91 -6.74
N LYS A 131 10.66 -8.44 -7.78
CA LYS A 131 9.28 -8.05 -8.15
C LYS A 131 8.31 -8.31 -7.00
N LEU A 132 8.38 -9.49 -6.39
CA LEU A 132 7.54 -9.84 -5.24
C LEU A 132 7.82 -8.95 -4.03
N ALA A 133 9.08 -8.56 -3.80
CA ALA A 133 9.45 -7.60 -2.77
C ALA A 133 8.81 -6.22 -3.02
N PHE A 134 8.82 -5.72 -4.26
CA PHE A 134 8.10 -4.48 -4.60
C PHE A 134 6.60 -4.59 -4.35
N VAL A 135 5.97 -5.71 -4.71
CA VAL A 135 4.54 -5.94 -4.43
C VAL A 135 4.27 -6.00 -2.92
N ALA A 136 5.17 -6.60 -2.14
CA ALA A 136 5.07 -6.63 -0.68
C ALA A 136 5.16 -5.22 -0.07
N VAL A 137 6.17 -4.44 -0.48
CA VAL A 137 6.34 -3.04 -0.06
C VAL A 137 5.12 -2.22 -0.44
N LEU A 138 4.60 -2.40 -1.66
CA LEU A 138 3.41 -1.70 -2.14
C LEU A 138 2.18 -2.02 -1.29
N THR A 139 1.96 -3.30 -0.96
CA THR A 139 0.81 -3.74 -0.14
C THR A 139 0.89 -3.15 1.27
N LEU A 140 2.07 -3.19 1.88
CA LEU A 140 2.32 -2.59 3.19
C LEU A 140 2.11 -1.08 3.16
N ASN A 141 2.66 -0.41 2.16
CA ASN A 141 2.56 1.04 1.99
C ASN A 141 1.12 1.49 1.72
N GLY A 142 0.35 0.74 0.93
CA GLY A 142 -1.08 1.01 0.69
C GLY A 142 -1.93 0.87 1.95
N ALA A 143 -1.65 -0.12 2.81
CA ALA A 143 -2.34 -0.26 4.08
C ALA A 143 -1.98 0.85 5.09
N GLN A 144 -0.71 1.28 5.11
CA GLN A 144 -0.25 2.46 5.86
C GLN A 144 -0.98 3.73 5.39
N ALA A 145 -1.08 3.93 4.07
CA ALA A 145 -1.75 5.08 3.47
C ALA A 145 -3.23 5.15 3.88
N MET A 146 -3.94 4.01 3.89
CA MET A 146 -5.35 3.95 4.30
C MET A 146 -5.53 4.27 5.79
N ALA A 147 -4.61 3.82 6.64
CA ALA A 147 -4.62 4.17 8.06
C ALA A 147 -4.36 5.66 8.29
N LEU A 148 -3.46 6.26 7.49
CA LEU A 148 -3.15 7.68 7.52
C LEU A 148 -4.33 8.53 7.03
N ASP A 149 -4.98 8.16 5.93
CA ASP A 149 -6.20 8.79 5.39
C ASP A 149 -7.33 8.79 6.44
N GLY A 150 -7.53 7.65 7.11
CA GLY A 150 -8.49 7.54 8.22
C GLY A 150 -8.17 8.50 9.38
N HIS A 151 -6.89 8.69 9.73
CA HIS A 151 -6.49 9.63 10.77
C HIS A 151 -6.66 11.09 10.34
N MET A 152 -6.30 11.43 9.10
CA MET A 152 -6.46 12.77 8.54
C MET A 152 -7.93 13.22 8.53
N ARG A 153 -8.87 12.32 8.21
CA ARG A 153 -10.31 12.63 8.26
C ARG A 153 -10.85 12.94 9.66
N THR A 154 -10.14 12.53 10.71
CA THR A 154 -10.50 12.85 12.10
C THR A 154 -9.91 14.14 12.62
N LEU A 155 -9.02 14.79 11.85
CA LEU A 155 -8.43 16.08 12.23
C LEU A 155 -9.31 17.22 11.70
N GLU A 156 -9.73 18.12 12.58
CA GLU A 156 -10.36 19.39 12.20
C GLU A 156 -9.26 20.44 11.94
N GLY A 157 -9.22 21.01 10.72
CA GLY A 157 -8.31 22.10 10.36
C GLY A 157 -7.22 21.73 9.35
N THR A 158 -6.18 22.57 9.25
CA THR A 158 -5.08 22.38 8.30
C THR A 158 -4.16 21.24 8.76
N PRO A 159 -3.89 20.23 7.90
CA PRO A 159 -3.03 19.13 8.29
C PRO A 159 -1.59 19.61 8.52
N PRO A 160 -0.90 19.10 9.56
CA PRO A 160 0.45 19.53 9.89
C PRO A 160 1.42 19.13 8.78
N THR A 161 2.42 19.98 8.48
CA THR A 161 3.41 19.79 7.41
C THR A 161 4.10 18.43 7.45
N ARG A 162 4.37 17.91 8.67
CA ARG A 162 4.93 16.57 8.85
C ARG A 162 4.07 15.50 8.21
N LEU A 163 2.75 15.60 8.33
CA LEU A 163 1.80 14.63 7.79
C LEU A 163 1.72 14.69 6.26
N LEU A 164 1.86 15.89 5.69
CA LEU A 164 1.98 16.09 4.24
C LEU A 164 3.28 15.49 3.69
N LEU A 165 4.40 15.67 4.38
CA LEU A 165 5.68 15.05 4.03
C LEU A 165 5.59 13.52 4.09
N TRP A 166 4.94 12.96 5.11
CA TRP A 166 4.70 11.52 5.19
C TRP A 166 3.81 11.02 4.05
N GLY A 167 2.74 11.75 3.71
CA GLY A 167 1.90 11.43 2.55
C GLY A 167 2.69 11.43 1.24
N GLY A 168 3.54 12.44 1.03
CA GLY A 168 4.43 12.51 -0.14
C GLY A 168 5.43 11.36 -0.22
N LEU A 169 6.02 10.97 0.92
CA LEU A 169 6.92 9.82 0.99
C LEU A 169 6.19 8.51 0.67
N THR A 170 4.98 8.32 1.20
CA THR A 170 4.12 7.18 0.88
C THR A 170 3.79 7.14 -0.61
N ALA A 171 3.46 8.27 -1.25
CA ALA A 171 3.24 8.32 -2.70
C ALA A 171 4.50 7.93 -3.50
N ALA A 172 5.67 8.45 -3.11
CA ALA A 172 6.94 8.15 -3.76
C ALA A 172 7.30 6.65 -3.67
N ILE A 173 7.13 6.03 -2.49
CA ILE A 173 7.36 4.59 -2.29
C ILE A 173 6.44 3.76 -3.19
N SER A 174 5.15 4.15 -3.29
CA SER A 174 4.21 3.49 -4.20
C SER A 174 4.67 3.59 -5.65
N GLN A 175 5.07 4.77 -6.11
CA GLN A 175 5.54 4.97 -7.49
C GLN A 175 6.76 4.13 -7.82
N ILE A 176 7.78 4.13 -6.95
CA ILE A 176 8.98 3.31 -7.12
C ILE A 176 8.60 1.82 -7.19
N SER A 177 7.69 1.38 -6.33
CA SER A 177 7.27 -0.03 -6.27
C SER A 177 6.48 -0.45 -7.50
N TRP A 178 5.53 0.37 -7.96
CA TRP A 178 4.76 0.11 -9.18
C TRP A 178 5.65 0.08 -10.41
N TRP A 179 6.46 1.12 -10.64
CA TRP A 179 7.35 1.18 -11.79
C TRP A 179 8.42 0.09 -11.75
N GLY A 180 8.99 -0.20 -10.58
CA GLY A 180 9.94 -1.29 -10.39
C GLY A 180 9.35 -2.65 -10.76
N ALA A 181 8.13 -2.95 -10.29
CA ALA A 181 7.45 -4.20 -10.61
C ALA A 181 7.08 -4.31 -12.10
N VAL A 182 6.65 -3.22 -12.75
CA VAL A 182 6.35 -3.16 -14.18
C VAL A 182 7.62 -3.37 -15.01
N PHE A 183 8.69 -2.65 -14.68
CA PHE A 183 9.96 -2.74 -15.39
C PHE A 183 10.56 -4.15 -15.29
N ILE A 184 10.55 -4.76 -14.11
CA ILE A 184 10.99 -6.15 -13.94
C ILE A 184 10.09 -7.11 -14.71
N GLY A 185 8.77 -6.87 -14.72
CA GLY A 185 7.82 -7.65 -15.53
C GLY A 185 8.18 -7.64 -17.02
N TYR A 186 8.50 -6.46 -17.56
CA TYR A 186 8.98 -6.30 -18.93
C TYR A 186 10.30 -7.05 -19.19
N LEU A 187 11.27 -6.93 -18.27
CA LEU A 187 12.56 -7.63 -18.40
C LEU A 187 12.41 -9.16 -18.36
N ASN A 188 11.49 -9.70 -17.55
CA ASN A 188 11.27 -11.14 -17.44
C ASN A 188 10.58 -11.74 -18.68
N VAL A 189 9.81 -10.95 -19.44
CA VAL A 189 9.16 -11.42 -20.67
C VAL A 189 10.11 -11.40 -21.88
N ASN A 190 11.12 -10.54 -21.86
CA ASN A 190 12.06 -10.34 -22.97
C ASN A 190 13.43 -11.03 -22.78
N ARG A 191 13.52 -11.97 -21.84
CA ARG A 191 14.67 -12.87 -21.65
C ARG A 191 14.26 -14.28 -22.05
#